data_AF-A0A924RMB3-F1
#
_entry.id   AF-A0A924RMB3-F1
#
_cell.length_a   1.000
_cell.length_b   1.000
_cell.length_c   1.000
_cell.angle_alpha   90.00
_cell.angle_beta   90.00
_cell.angle_gamma   90.00
#
_symmetry.space_group_name_H-M   'P 1'
#
loop_
_entity.id
_entity.type
_entity.pdbx_description
1 polymer ?
#
loop_
_entity_poly.entity_id
_entity_poly.type
_entity_poly.pdbx_seq_one_letter_code
_entity_poly.pdbx_strand_id
1 'polypeptide(L)' 'MRVLFVGDIFAEAGRICVRDLVPALREEHAVDLVIANGENATRGMGI' A
#
# COMPACT_ATOMS: atom_id res chain seq x y z
N MET A 1 18.73 -2.24 -4.12
CA MET A 1 17.32 -2.58 -4.21
C MET A 1 16.60 -1.98 -3.01
N ARG A 2 15.67 -1.05 -3.23
CA ARG A 2 14.88 -0.34 -2.22
C ARG A 2 13.47 -0.92 -2.17
N VAL A 3 13.02 -1.29 -0.97
CA VAL A 3 11.71 -1.90 -0.75
C VAL A 3 10.86 -0.96 0.11
N LEU A 4 9.64 -0.68 -0.33
CA LEU A 4 8.63 -0.01 0.48
C LEU A 4 7.66 -1.04 1.03
N PHE A 5 7.57 -1.13 2.35
CA PHE A 5 6.58 -1.95 3.02
C PHE A 5 5.42 -1.06 3.50
N VAL A 6 4.23 -1.31 2.97
CA VAL A 6 2.98 -0.71 3.43
C VAL A 6 2.38 -1.64 4.48
N GLY A 7 2.03 -1.09 5.63
CA GLY A 7 1.29 -1.82 6.66
C GLY A 7 -0.08 -2.29 6.18
N ASP A 8 -0.92 -2.72 7.11
CA ASP A 8 -2.24 -3.23 6.79
C ASP A 8 -3.12 -2.17 6.12
N ILE A 9 -3.62 -2.50 4.93
CA ILE A 9 -4.54 -1.66 4.16
C ILE A 9 -5.93 -1.88 4.74
N PHE A 10 -6.48 -0.89 5.42
CA PHE A 10 -7.79 -1.02 6.06
C PHE A 10 -8.92 -0.39 5.24
N ALA A 11 -9.82 -1.24 4.73
CA ALA A 11 -11.03 -0.88 4.01
C ALA A 11 -10.82 0.15 2.88
N GLU A 12 -11.85 0.97 2.60
CA GLU A 12 -11.80 1.98 1.55
C GLU A 12 -10.76 3.08 1.80
N ALA A 13 -10.66 3.55 3.05
CA ALA A 13 -9.72 4.60 3.41
C ALA A 13 -8.26 4.18 3.15
N GLY A 14 -7.88 2.96 3.56
CA GLY A 14 -6.55 2.42 3.29
C GLY A 14 -6.27 2.29 1.80
N ARG A 15 -7.24 1.81 1.01
CA ARG A 15 -7.11 1.70 -0.46
C ARG A 15 -6.91 3.05 -1.12
N ILE A 16 -7.64 4.08 -0.68
CA ILE A 16 -7.48 5.46 -1.16
C ILE A 16 -6.08 5.99 -0.83
N CYS A 17 -5.62 5.84 0.42
CA CYS A 17 -4.29 6.27 0.83
C CYS A 17 -3.18 5.59 0.01
N VAL A 18 -3.29 4.28 -0.23
CA VAL A 18 -2.31 3.55 -1.05
C VAL A 18 -2.32 4.05 -2.48
N ARG A 19 -3.50 4.21 -3.10
CA ARG A 19 -3.65 4.71 -4.47
C ARG A 19 -3.02 6.09 -4.64
N ASP A 20 -3.21 6.98 -3.67
CA ASP A 20 -2.86 8.40 -3.80
C ASP A 20 -1.41 8.70 -3.35
N LEU A 21 -0.85 7.95 -2.40
CA LEU A 21 0.45 8.26 -1.79
C LEU A 21 1.60 7.35 -2.27
N VAL A 22 1.35 6.05 -2.48
CA VAL A 22 2.41 5.09 -2.80
C VAL A 22 3.11 5.38 -4.14
N PRO A 23 2.44 5.83 -5.21
CA PRO A 23 3.12 6.20 -6.45
C PRO A 23 4.15 7.33 -6.24
N ALA A 24 3.80 8.37 -5.48
CA ALA A 24 4.70 9.48 -5.19
C ALA A 24 5.89 9.03 -4.34
N LEU A 25 5.66 8.24 -3.29
CA LEU A 25 6.72 7.68 -2.45
C LEU A 25 7.66 6.76 -3.23
N ARG A 26 7.12 5.99 -4.19
CA ARG A 26 7.92 5.14 -5.07
C ARG A 26 8.87 5.97 -5.94
N GLU A 27 8.40 7.07 -6.52
CA GLU A 27 9.23 7.97 -7.33
C GLU A 27 10.25 8.72 -6.48
N GLU A 28 9.83 9.34 -5.37
CA GLU A 28 10.68 10.14 -4.49
C GLU A 28 11.88 9.33 -3.94
N HIS A 29 11.63 8.09 -3.55
CA HIS A 29 12.66 7.25 -2.95
C HIS A 29 13.29 6.25 -3.93
N ALA A 30 12.91 6.28 -5.21
CA ALA A 30 13.29 5.30 -6.23
C ALA A 30 13.14 3.84 -5.72
N VAL A 31 11.92 3.49 -5.32
CA VAL A 31 11.57 2.16 -4.80
C VAL A 31 11.47 1.16 -5.96
N ASP A 32 12.14 0.02 -5.79
CA ASP A 32 12.18 -1.06 -6.78
C ASP A 32 11.02 -2.06 -6.59
N LEU A 33 10.59 -2.25 -5.34
CA LEU A 33 9.53 -3.19 -4.97
C LEU A 33 8.64 -2.61 -3.85
N VAL A 34 7.33 -2.70 -4.03
CA VAL A 34 6.34 -2.37 -3.00
C VAL A 34 5.67 -3.65 -2.51
N ILE A 35 5.61 -3.84 -1.20
CA ILE A 35 4.89 -4.93 -0.53
C ILE A 35 3.86 -4.31 0.38
N ALA A 36 2.64 -4.84 0.41
CA ALA A 36 1.57 -4.35 1.27
C ALA A 36 0.83 -5.51 1.95
N ASN A 37 0.41 -5.33 3.20
CA ASN A 37 -0.53 -6.26 3.83
C ASN A 37 -1.96 -5.86 3.44
N GLY A 38 -2.69 -6.79 2.84
CA GLY A 38 -4.06 -6.60 2.36
C GLY A 38 -5.14 -7.33 3.16
N GLU A 39 -4.83 -7.90 4.32
CA GLU A 39 -5.75 -8.70 5.14
C GLU A 39 -7.10 -8.01 5.38
N ASN A 40 -7.08 -6.68 5.61
CA ASN A 40 -8.27 -5.88 5.88
C ASN A 40 -8.69 -4.94 4.73
N ALA A 41 -8.19 -5.12 3.51
CA ALA A 41 -8.40 -4.16 2.41
C ALA A 41 -9.85 -4.14 1.89
N THR A 42 -10.53 -5.27 2.01
CA THR A 42 -11.96 -5.48 1.78
C THR A 42 -12.69 -5.56 3.13
N ARG A 43 -14.02 -5.42 3.16
CA ARG A 43 -14.84 -5.31 4.40
C ARG A 43 -14.87 -6.59 5.28
N GLY A 44 -13.72 -7.09 5.72
CA GLY A 44 -13.60 -8.19 6.69
C GLY A 44 -13.63 -9.61 6.12
N MET A 45 -13.60 -9.78 4.81
CA MET A 45 -13.25 -11.05 4.15
C MET A 45 -12.28 -10.67 3.04
N GLY A 46 -11.03 -11.13 3.12
CA GLY A 46 -9.85 -10.62 2.42
C GLY A 46 -9.96 -10.29 0.92
N ILE A 47 -8.85 -9.86 0.32
CA ILE A 47 -8.78 -9.49 -1.10
C ILE A 47 -9.12 -10.69 -2.00
#